data_AF-A0A1A7ZV38-F1
#
_entry.id   AF-A0A1A7ZV38-F1
#
_cell.length_a   1.000
_cell.length_b   1.000
_cell.length_c   1.000
_cell.angle_alpha   90.00
_cell.angle_beta   90.00
_cell.angle_gamma   90.00
#
_symmetry.space_group_name_H-M   'P 1'
#
loop_
_entity.id
_entity.type
_entity.pdbx_description
1 polymer ?
#
loop_
_entity_poly.entity_id
_entity_poly.type
_entity_poly.pdbx_seq_one_letter_code
_entity_poly.pdbx_strand_id
1 'polypeptide(L)'
;MCVFSTWMAGLDPEKHLGKSLADMKPHLKQLSTKYGVHICGEGGEYETFTLDCPLFKKKIVIDAAETVIHSADAFAPVGYLRFTKMHTEDKHGDVVTRALPHGSCPCQSAIDKMTAELEYADQAEDNQHEFTSNCDLSCQRGHERPPSCSKRSSSGFQWISGISGVKSQEHGIEGQTLEAFTQLQSELDRRSWKLENIILVHLYVKNMEDFALLNAVYKKHFYTNPPARVCVQADLSTGQLLQMDCLLHDWTEPPEEGCFHQKEALHVQSLSHWAPANIGPYSQALRIDEVVFCAGQIALVPCTMNLVKADVFTQTQMSFSHMKKVLEAVTDSLTLAHAVQAHCYTTRYQNIPKIRDVWNKMLKTSVEEKDLLWDSEIKLVPLLIVVVPALPRNAAVELHVTAAKDEPSKRTFHRITTEVSCGSIECQAVMSANRSCGSLSVALDVQGENLKIMDVRCVTEEVGTSFTKALKMVDAALVPQCARVFYKSSCSLGHQIVQGLEDIFRCSLAGSSPSVALVPVLDLPDSQVLHLSCWLSL
;
A
#
# COMPACT_ATOMS: atom_id res chain seq x y z
N MET A 1 10.57 9.83 -31.28
CA MET A 1 9.25 10.34 -30.86
C MET A 1 9.06 11.73 -31.46
N CYS A 2 7.88 12.02 -32.01
CA CYS A 2 7.50 13.35 -32.48
C CYS A 2 6.33 13.89 -31.67
N VAL A 3 6.24 15.21 -31.48
CA VAL A 3 5.08 15.85 -30.86
C VAL A 3 3.89 15.76 -31.81
N PHE A 4 2.79 15.18 -31.36
CA PHE A 4 1.62 14.88 -32.20
C PHE A 4 0.38 15.66 -31.79
N SER A 5 0.31 16.15 -30.55
CA SER A 5 -0.70 17.10 -30.11
C SER A 5 -0.10 18.11 -29.13
N THR A 6 -0.68 19.31 -29.06
CA THR A 6 -0.27 20.38 -28.14
C THR A 6 -1.49 20.98 -27.45
N TRP A 7 -1.43 21.13 -26.14
CA TRP A 7 -2.55 21.54 -25.29
C TRP A 7 -2.05 22.46 -24.15
N MET A 8 -1.32 23.53 -24.49
CA MET A 8 -0.87 24.51 -23.49
C MET A 8 -0.44 25.85 -24.10
N ALA A 9 -0.60 26.92 -23.31
CA ALA A 9 -0.02 28.23 -23.60
C ALA A 9 1.51 28.15 -23.81
N GLY A 10 1.97 28.72 -24.92
CA GLY A 10 3.38 28.69 -25.33
C GLY A 10 3.77 27.53 -26.24
N LEU A 11 2.88 26.57 -26.48
CA LEU A 11 2.98 25.59 -27.54
C LEU A 11 2.06 25.99 -28.71
N ASP A 12 2.69 26.32 -29.84
CA ASP A 12 2.03 26.66 -31.09
C ASP A 12 1.93 25.43 -32.01
N PRO A 13 0.71 24.94 -32.33
CA PRO A 13 0.50 23.79 -33.21
C PRO A 13 1.19 23.93 -34.58
N GLU A 14 1.25 25.14 -35.15
CA GLU A 14 1.86 25.37 -36.46
C GLU A 14 3.39 25.25 -36.42
N LYS A 15 4.00 25.53 -35.26
CA LYS A 15 5.46 25.54 -35.09
C LYS A 15 6.01 24.26 -34.48
N HIS A 16 5.22 23.53 -33.70
CA HIS A 16 5.73 22.48 -32.84
C HIS A 16 5.25 21.07 -33.21
N LEU A 17 4.09 20.94 -33.84
CA LEU A 17 3.62 19.63 -34.29
C LEU A 17 4.56 19.02 -35.32
N GLY A 18 4.81 17.72 -35.19
CA GLY A 18 5.69 16.94 -36.06
C GLY A 18 7.17 17.04 -35.75
N LYS A 19 7.60 17.98 -34.88
CA LYS A 19 9.00 18.07 -34.45
C LYS A 19 9.38 16.92 -33.55
N SER A 20 10.66 16.52 -33.59
CA SER A 20 11.17 15.53 -32.65
C SER A 20 11.29 16.12 -31.25
N LEU A 21 11.27 15.27 -30.23
CA LEU A 21 11.55 15.72 -28.85
C LEU A 21 12.93 16.36 -28.71
N ALA A 22 13.91 15.94 -29.54
CA ALA A 22 15.24 16.55 -29.53
C ALA A 22 15.19 18.01 -30.00
N ASP A 23 14.41 18.29 -31.05
CA ASP A 23 14.21 19.65 -31.57
C ASP A 23 13.42 20.53 -30.60
N MET A 24 12.47 19.91 -29.88
CA MET A 24 11.60 20.60 -28.91
C MET A 24 12.28 20.84 -27.55
N LYS A 25 13.33 20.07 -27.21
CA LYS A 25 13.97 20.10 -25.88
C LYS A 25 14.38 21.50 -25.40
N PRO A 26 15.03 22.38 -26.20
CA PRO A 26 15.38 23.72 -25.75
C PRO A 26 14.14 24.56 -25.39
N HIS A 27 13.09 24.47 -26.21
CA HIS A 27 11.83 25.20 -26.01
C HIS A 27 11.07 24.70 -24.79
N LEU A 28 10.96 23.38 -24.61
CA LEU A 28 10.30 22.77 -23.45
C LEU A 28 11.00 23.12 -22.13
N LYS A 29 12.34 23.18 -22.11
CA LYS A 29 13.09 23.67 -20.94
C LYS A 29 12.77 25.11 -20.61
N GLN A 30 12.68 25.98 -21.62
CA GLN A 30 12.31 27.38 -21.42
C GLN A 30 10.87 27.52 -20.89
N LEU A 31 9.92 26.75 -21.43
CA LEU A 31 8.54 26.72 -20.96
C LEU A 31 8.44 26.19 -19.53
N SER A 32 9.22 25.17 -19.19
CA SER A 32 9.30 24.63 -17.82
C SER A 32 9.74 25.70 -16.83
N THR A 33 10.80 26.46 -17.13
CA THR A 33 11.26 27.57 -16.28
C THR A 33 10.23 28.69 -16.18
N LYS A 34 9.51 29.00 -17.26
CA LYS A 34 8.62 30.17 -17.31
C LYS A 34 7.21 29.90 -16.80
N TYR A 35 6.70 28.69 -17.01
CA TYR A 35 5.29 28.34 -16.79
C TYR A 35 5.10 27.03 -16.03
N GLY A 36 6.18 26.37 -15.57
CA GLY A 36 6.10 25.11 -14.83
C GLY A 36 5.73 23.89 -15.67
N VAL A 37 5.83 23.98 -17.01
CA VAL A 37 5.55 22.86 -17.93
C VAL A 37 6.38 21.64 -17.57
N HIS A 38 5.74 20.47 -17.48
CA HIS A 38 6.47 19.23 -17.33
C HIS A 38 7.18 18.90 -18.65
N ILE A 39 8.52 18.87 -18.62
CA ILE A 39 9.32 18.69 -19.85
C ILE A 39 8.99 17.36 -20.55
N CYS A 40 8.49 16.36 -19.82
CA CYS A 40 8.09 15.06 -20.36
C CYS A 40 6.61 14.98 -20.81
N GLY A 41 5.83 16.07 -20.69
CA GLY A 41 4.41 16.10 -21.11
C GLY A 41 3.46 15.29 -20.20
N GLU A 42 3.84 15.08 -18.93
CA GLU A 42 3.08 14.25 -17.97
C GLU A 42 1.77 14.93 -17.51
N GLY A 43 1.70 16.26 -17.61
CA GLY A 43 0.51 17.05 -17.27
C GLY A 43 -0.49 17.19 -18.42
N GLY A 44 -0.29 16.48 -19.54
CA GLY A 44 -1.14 16.58 -20.73
C GLY A 44 -0.85 17.80 -21.60
N GLU A 45 0.29 18.46 -21.40
CA GLU A 45 0.65 19.69 -22.12
C GLU A 45 0.90 19.45 -23.61
N TYR A 46 1.39 18.26 -23.96
CA TYR A 46 1.57 17.79 -25.32
C TYR A 46 1.65 16.26 -25.34
N GLU A 47 1.29 15.63 -26.45
CA GLU A 47 1.44 14.18 -26.62
C GLU A 47 2.53 13.88 -27.65
N THR A 48 3.13 12.70 -27.52
CA THR A 48 4.14 12.22 -28.45
C THR A 48 3.75 10.92 -29.11
N PHE A 49 4.17 10.75 -30.36
CA PHE A 49 4.03 9.51 -31.09
C PHE A 49 5.41 8.88 -31.33
N THR A 50 5.58 7.62 -30.93
CA THR A 50 6.85 6.90 -31.06
C THR A 50 6.96 6.26 -32.43
N LEU A 51 7.77 6.86 -33.31
CA LEU A 51 8.03 6.34 -34.67
C LEU A 51 8.98 5.14 -34.68
N ASP A 52 9.98 5.16 -33.80
CA ASP A 52 10.94 4.09 -33.68
C ASP A 52 11.46 4.00 -32.25
N CYS A 53 11.59 2.78 -31.74
CA CYS A 53 12.32 2.47 -30.51
C CYS A 53 12.95 1.08 -30.61
N PRO A 54 13.99 0.75 -29.81
CA PRO A 54 14.67 -0.55 -29.88
C PRO A 54 13.75 -1.77 -29.73
N LEU A 55 12.60 -1.63 -29.06
CA LEU A 55 11.62 -2.71 -28.87
C LEU A 55 10.78 -3.00 -30.12
N PHE A 56 10.73 -2.09 -31.09
CA PHE A 56 9.93 -2.28 -32.30
C PHE A 56 10.66 -3.19 -33.29
N LYS A 57 9.94 -4.14 -33.90
CA LYS A 57 10.47 -5.01 -34.97
C LYS A 57 10.75 -4.25 -36.27
N LYS A 58 9.92 -3.25 -36.56
CA LYS A 58 10.04 -2.34 -37.72
C LYS A 58 9.83 -0.90 -37.24
N LYS A 59 10.41 0.08 -37.92
CA LYS A 59 10.11 1.49 -37.63
C LYS A 59 8.85 1.92 -38.39
N ILE A 60 8.09 2.84 -37.81
CA ILE A 60 6.92 3.44 -38.44
C ILE A 60 7.37 4.70 -39.17
N VAL A 61 6.99 4.82 -40.45
CA VAL A 61 7.24 6.00 -41.28
C VAL A 61 5.91 6.67 -41.58
N ILE A 62 5.84 7.97 -41.29
CA ILE A 62 4.69 8.79 -41.65
C ILE A 62 4.90 9.30 -43.09
N ASP A 63 4.06 8.84 -44.01
CA ASP A 63 4.12 9.26 -45.41
C ASP A 63 3.39 10.58 -45.64
N ALA A 64 2.28 10.77 -44.93
CA ALA A 64 1.46 11.96 -45.02
C ALA A 64 0.75 12.23 -43.70
N ALA A 65 0.72 13.51 -43.33
CA ALA A 65 0.01 14.02 -42.17
C ALA A 65 -0.54 15.41 -42.50
N GLU A 66 -1.62 15.79 -41.83
CA GLU A 66 -2.16 17.15 -41.87
C GLU A 66 -2.34 17.68 -40.46
N THR A 67 -2.18 18.98 -40.25
CA THR A 67 -2.43 19.62 -38.96
C THR A 67 -3.91 19.94 -38.83
N VAL A 68 -4.54 19.44 -37.77
CA VAL A 68 -5.91 19.78 -37.41
C VAL A 68 -5.87 20.70 -36.20
N ILE A 69 -6.32 21.94 -36.40
CA ILE A 69 -6.52 22.90 -35.30
C ILE A 69 -7.86 22.61 -34.65
N HIS A 70 -7.83 22.18 -33.40
CA HIS A 70 -9.02 21.88 -32.60
C HIS A 70 -9.57 23.13 -31.90
N SER A 71 -8.68 24.00 -31.43
CA SER A 71 -9.02 25.31 -30.87
C SER A 71 -8.00 26.35 -31.31
N ALA A 72 -8.43 27.44 -31.92
CA ALA A 72 -7.57 28.54 -32.34
C ALA A 72 -7.53 29.67 -31.30
N ASP A 73 -7.48 29.31 -30.01
CA ASP A 73 -7.38 30.29 -28.92
C ASP A 73 -6.11 31.14 -29.06
N ALA A 74 -6.23 32.45 -28.81
CA ALA A 74 -5.14 33.41 -29.01
C ALA A 74 -3.97 33.23 -28.02
N PHE A 75 -4.19 32.53 -26.91
CA PHE A 75 -3.23 32.33 -25.84
C PHE A 75 -2.76 30.88 -25.73
N ALA A 76 -3.63 29.91 -26.03
CA ALA A 76 -3.33 28.48 -25.98
C ALA A 76 -3.97 27.72 -27.15
N PRO A 77 -3.45 27.88 -28.39
CA PRO A 77 -3.96 27.15 -29.54
C PRO A 77 -3.74 25.65 -29.37
N VAL A 78 -4.79 24.88 -29.63
CA VAL A 78 -4.80 23.43 -29.54
C VAL A 78 -4.87 22.84 -30.94
N GLY A 79 -3.95 21.93 -31.24
CA GLY A 79 -3.94 21.20 -32.49
C GLY A 79 -3.28 19.84 -32.35
N TYR A 80 -3.57 18.98 -33.31
CA TYR A 80 -2.96 17.67 -33.43
C TYR A 80 -2.67 17.35 -34.89
N LEU A 81 -1.68 16.50 -35.14
CA LEU A 81 -1.48 15.96 -36.47
C LEU A 81 -2.54 14.88 -36.72
N ARG A 82 -3.02 14.74 -37.94
CA ARG A 82 -3.80 13.58 -38.38
C ARG A 82 -2.96 12.86 -39.41
N PHE A 83 -2.48 11.68 -39.06
CA PHE A 83 -1.73 10.83 -39.99
C PHE A 83 -2.69 10.25 -41.03
N THR A 84 -2.54 10.67 -42.28
CA THR A 84 -3.40 10.23 -43.39
C THR A 84 -2.80 9.04 -44.12
N LYS A 85 -1.47 8.85 -44.04
CA LYS A 85 -0.78 7.68 -44.60
C LYS A 85 0.47 7.35 -43.80
N MET A 86 0.67 6.06 -43.51
CA MET A 86 1.84 5.54 -42.83
C MET A 86 2.22 4.18 -43.41
N HIS A 87 3.49 3.82 -43.32
CA HIS A 87 3.97 2.46 -43.57
C HIS A 87 5.01 2.06 -42.54
N THR A 88 5.50 0.81 -42.63
CA THR A 88 6.59 0.33 -41.79
C THR A 88 7.79 -0.02 -42.64
N GLU A 89 8.98 0.34 -42.16
CA GLU A 89 10.25 0.00 -42.79
C GLU A 89 11.05 -0.93 -41.88
N ASP A 90 11.74 -1.89 -42.50
CA ASP A 90 12.69 -2.72 -41.79
C ASP A 90 13.88 -1.88 -41.29
N LYS A 91 14.39 -2.25 -40.12
CA LYS A 91 15.53 -1.55 -39.52
C LYS A 91 16.80 -2.05 -40.19
N HIS A 92 17.49 -1.16 -40.91
CA HIS A 92 18.76 -1.50 -41.51
C HIS A 92 19.88 -1.47 -40.47
N GLY A 93 20.31 -2.66 -40.05
CA GLY A 93 21.40 -2.86 -39.12
C GLY A 93 20.95 -3.57 -37.85
N ASP A 94 21.83 -4.44 -37.36
CA ASP A 94 21.74 -5.16 -36.09
C ASP A 94 21.97 -4.17 -34.92
N VAL A 95 21.14 -3.12 -34.86
CA VAL A 95 21.20 -2.08 -33.82
C VAL A 95 20.51 -2.59 -32.54
N VAL A 96 19.65 -3.60 -32.68
CA VAL A 96 19.00 -4.31 -31.56
C VAL A 96 20.03 -5.01 -30.67
N THR A 97 21.18 -5.44 -31.21
CA THR A 97 22.27 -6.10 -30.45
C THR A 97 23.22 -5.11 -29.75
N ARG A 98 23.27 -3.82 -30.12
CA ARG A 98 24.27 -2.86 -29.61
C ARG A 98 23.72 -1.69 -28.78
N ALA A 99 22.47 -1.24 -28.99
CA ALA A 99 21.95 -0.04 -28.30
C ALA A 99 21.38 -0.34 -26.90
N LEU A 100 20.95 -1.58 -26.69
CA LEU A 100 20.69 -2.17 -25.39
C LEU A 100 21.40 -3.52 -25.46
N PRO A 101 22.22 -3.91 -24.47
CA PRO A 101 22.64 -5.30 -24.41
C PRO A 101 21.36 -6.15 -24.51
N HIS A 102 21.41 -7.31 -25.17
CA HIS A 102 20.41 -8.37 -25.00
C HIS A 102 20.35 -8.88 -23.54
N GLY A 103 20.50 -8.01 -22.53
CA GLY A 103 19.75 -8.12 -21.32
C GLY A 103 18.28 -7.97 -21.72
N SER A 104 17.64 -9.12 -21.93
CA SER A 104 16.25 -9.37 -21.53
C SER A 104 15.68 -8.21 -20.71
N CYS A 105 14.50 -7.67 -21.09
CA CYS A 105 13.72 -6.78 -20.20
C CYS A 105 13.91 -7.26 -18.75
N PRO A 106 14.01 -6.38 -17.75
CA PRO A 106 14.02 -6.83 -16.36
C PRO A 106 12.84 -7.77 -16.04
N CYS A 107 11.74 -7.65 -16.80
CA CYS A 107 10.62 -8.58 -16.86
C CYS A 107 10.86 -9.85 -17.69
N GLN A 108 11.64 -9.78 -18.77
CA GLN A 108 11.98 -10.91 -19.64
C GLN A 108 12.89 -11.92 -18.93
N SER A 109 13.83 -11.53 -18.05
CA SER A 109 14.58 -12.53 -17.27
C SER A 109 13.69 -13.28 -16.26
N ALA A 110 12.62 -12.64 -15.79
CA ALA A 110 11.59 -13.29 -14.99
C ALA A 110 10.71 -14.18 -15.89
N ILE A 111 10.30 -13.71 -17.08
CA ILE A 111 9.49 -14.48 -18.05
C ILE A 111 10.28 -15.68 -18.61
N ASP A 112 11.58 -15.54 -18.88
CA ASP A 112 12.45 -16.58 -19.42
C ASP A 112 12.75 -17.65 -18.37
N LYS A 113 12.93 -17.25 -17.08
CA LYS A 113 12.98 -18.20 -15.96
C LYS A 113 11.65 -18.94 -15.79
N MET A 114 10.51 -18.24 -15.93
CA MET A 114 9.18 -18.87 -15.90
C MET A 114 8.98 -19.85 -17.05
N THR A 115 9.50 -19.56 -18.25
CA THR A 115 9.33 -20.42 -19.44
C THR A 115 10.24 -21.65 -19.38
N ALA A 116 11.46 -21.52 -18.85
CA ALA A 116 12.39 -22.64 -18.68
C ALA A 116 12.01 -23.60 -17.54
N GLU A 117 11.36 -23.12 -16.47
CA GLU A 117 10.87 -23.97 -15.38
C GLU A 117 9.52 -24.64 -15.71
N LEU A 118 8.74 -24.11 -16.65
CA LEU A 118 7.51 -24.74 -17.16
C LEU A 118 7.77 -25.99 -18.00
N GLU A 119 8.94 -26.13 -18.64
CA GLU A 119 9.28 -27.31 -19.43
C GLU A 119 9.87 -28.47 -18.59
N TYR A 120 10.12 -28.27 -17.29
CA TYR A 120 10.64 -29.31 -16.39
C TYR A 120 9.71 -29.67 -15.21
N ALA A 121 8.62 -28.91 -15.00
CA ALA A 121 7.68 -29.13 -13.90
C ALA A 121 6.37 -29.82 -14.31
N ASP A 122 6.30 -30.42 -15.50
CA ASP A 122 5.09 -31.07 -16.04
C ASP A 122 4.87 -32.51 -15.53
N GLN A 123 5.41 -32.86 -14.34
CA GLN A 123 5.23 -34.19 -13.71
C GLN A 123 4.90 -34.18 -12.22
N ALA A 124 4.49 -33.05 -11.63
CA ALA A 124 3.98 -33.06 -10.26
C ALA A 124 2.45 -33.02 -10.26
N GLU A 125 1.82 -34.15 -9.95
CA GLU A 125 0.40 -34.19 -9.61
C GLU A 125 0.15 -33.33 -8.37
N ASP A 126 -0.55 -32.22 -8.57
CA ASP A 126 -0.93 -31.28 -7.50
C ASP A 126 -2.12 -31.89 -6.73
N ASN A 127 -1.83 -32.50 -5.58
CA ASN A 127 -2.85 -33.01 -4.68
C ASN A 127 -3.64 -31.83 -4.09
N GLN A 128 -4.76 -31.52 -4.73
CA GLN A 128 -5.78 -30.61 -4.22
C GLN A 128 -6.45 -31.23 -2.99
N HIS A 129 -5.90 -30.97 -1.81
CA HIS A 129 -6.69 -31.08 -0.59
C HIS A 129 -7.43 -29.76 -0.37
N GLU A 130 -8.69 -29.75 -0.79
CA GLU A 130 -9.70 -28.80 -0.31
C GLU A 130 -9.74 -28.86 1.21
N PHE A 131 -9.47 -27.71 1.84
CA PHE A 131 -9.57 -27.55 3.28
C PHE A 131 -11.06 -27.36 3.63
N THR A 132 -11.79 -28.45 3.82
CA THR A 132 -13.15 -28.39 4.39
C THR A 132 -13.06 -28.21 5.90
N SER A 133 -12.99 -26.96 6.35
CA SER A 133 -13.17 -26.63 7.78
C SER A 133 -14.64 -26.30 8.04
N ASN A 134 -15.46 -27.33 8.25
CA ASN A 134 -16.76 -27.18 8.90
C ASN A 134 -16.55 -27.06 10.42
N CYS A 135 -16.13 -25.88 10.88
CA CYS A 135 -16.24 -25.50 12.28
C CYS A 135 -17.51 -24.65 12.45
N ASP A 136 -18.54 -25.28 12.97
CA ASP A 136 -19.83 -24.67 13.29
C ASP A 136 -19.68 -23.78 14.54
N LEU A 137 -19.24 -22.53 14.34
CA LEU A 137 -19.17 -21.49 15.38
C LEU A 137 -20.43 -20.62 15.34
N SER A 138 -21.57 -21.24 15.56
CA SER A 138 -22.85 -20.56 15.70
C SER A 138 -22.97 -19.90 17.08
N CYS A 139 -22.54 -18.64 17.26
CA CYS A 139 -23.10 -17.70 18.26
C CYS A 139 -22.31 -16.38 18.45
N GLN A 140 -21.97 -15.62 17.41
CA GLN A 140 -21.62 -14.20 17.62
C GLN A 140 -22.33 -13.33 16.58
N ARG A 141 -23.49 -12.78 16.97
CA ARG A 141 -24.07 -11.63 16.26
C ARG A 141 -23.08 -10.49 16.38
N GLY A 142 -22.76 -9.82 15.28
CA GLY A 142 -21.87 -8.65 15.28
C GLY A 142 -22.27 -7.67 16.37
N HIS A 143 -21.43 -7.50 17.39
CA HIS A 143 -21.71 -6.60 18.50
C HIS A 143 -21.65 -5.15 18.01
N GLU A 144 -22.72 -4.41 18.25
CA GLU A 144 -22.90 -2.99 17.95
C GLU A 144 -21.90 -2.12 18.71
N ARG A 145 -20.71 -1.89 18.16
CA ARG A 145 -19.81 -0.83 18.65
C ARG A 145 -19.79 0.34 17.67
N PRO A 146 -19.92 1.59 18.14
CA PRO A 146 -19.70 2.75 17.27
C PRO A 146 -18.25 2.75 16.77
N PRO A 147 -17.96 3.41 15.63
CA PRO A 147 -16.60 3.51 15.13
C PRO A 147 -15.65 4.08 16.19
N SER A 148 -14.51 3.42 16.35
CA SER A 148 -13.46 3.83 17.29
C SER A 148 -12.62 4.96 16.66
N CYS A 149 -12.21 5.95 17.44
CA CYS A 149 -11.48 7.11 16.90
C CYS A 149 -10.30 7.50 17.78
N SER A 150 -9.17 7.80 17.15
CA SER A 150 -8.01 8.34 17.84
C SER A 150 -8.14 9.83 18.11
N LYS A 151 -7.24 10.34 18.93
CA LYS A 151 -6.98 11.78 19.02
C LYS A 151 -6.28 12.27 17.75
N ARG A 152 -6.69 13.45 17.24
CA ARG A 152 -5.96 14.13 16.18
C ARG A 152 -4.57 14.51 16.69
N SER A 153 -3.54 14.09 15.97
CA SER A 153 -2.15 14.40 16.27
C SER A 153 -1.85 15.87 15.98
N SER A 154 -0.76 16.40 16.52
CA SER A 154 -0.38 17.80 16.27
C SER A 154 0.06 18.01 14.82
N SER A 155 0.60 17.01 14.13
CA SER A 155 0.83 17.02 12.69
C SER A 155 -0.44 16.80 11.87
N GLY A 156 -1.61 16.59 12.49
CA GLY A 156 -2.89 16.61 11.78
C GLY A 156 -3.47 15.25 11.38
N PHE A 157 -2.86 14.14 11.81
CA PHE A 157 -3.38 12.80 11.54
C PHE A 157 -4.49 12.41 12.51
N GLN A 158 -5.51 11.71 12.02
CA GLN A 158 -6.53 11.08 12.87
C GLN A 158 -7.02 9.78 12.24
N TRP A 159 -7.36 8.79 13.07
CA TRP A 159 -7.81 7.48 12.60
C TRP A 159 -9.25 7.18 13.06
N ILE A 160 -10.05 6.61 12.16
CA ILE A 160 -11.40 6.10 12.41
C ILE A 160 -11.43 4.61 12.04
N SER A 161 -11.85 3.73 12.95
CA SER A 161 -11.80 2.27 12.78
C SER A 161 -13.14 1.60 13.08
N GLY A 162 -13.36 0.42 12.51
CA GLY A 162 -14.52 -0.43 12.82
C GLY A 162 -15.81 -0.07 12.08
N ILE A 163 -15.71 0.56 10.91
CA ILE A 163 -16.88 0.90 10.08
C ILE A 163 -17.31 -0.37 9.34
N SER A 164 -18.56 -0.83 9.49
CA SER A 164 -18.93 -2.19 9.05
C SER A 164 -20.25 -2.29 8.29
N GLY A 165 -21.07 -1.24 8.27
CA GLY A 165 -22.31 -1.22 7.49
C GLY A 165 -23.35 -2.27 7.90
N VAL A 166 -23.18 -2.93 9.05
CA VAL A 166 -24.04 -4.04 9.54
C VAL A 166 -25.51 -3.67 9.73
N LYS A 167 -25.84 -2.37 9.73
CA LYS A 167 -27.20 -1.84 9.86
C LYS A 167 -27.94 -1.72 8.51
N SER A 168 -27.30 -2.12 7.41
CA SER A 168 -27.88 -1.98 6.09
C SER A 168 -29.21 -2.75 6.00
N GLN A 169 -30.21 -2.07 5.44
CA GLN A 169 -31.51 -2.69 5.14
C GLN A 169 -31.46 -3.49 3.82
N GLU A 170 -30.42 -3.27 3.01
CA GLU A 170 -30.19 -3.98 1.77
C GLU A 170 -29.28 -5.20 2.01
N HIS A 171 -29.63 -6.31 1.39
CA HIS A 171 -28.83 -7.54 1.49
C HIS A 171 -27.59 -7.47 0.60
N GLY A 172 -26.54 -8.20 0.99
CA GLY A 172 -25.32 -8.35 0.22
C GLY A 172 -24.29 -7.25 0.45
N ILE A 173 -23.14 -7.42 -0.19
CA ILE A 173 -21.96 -6.56 0.03
C ILE A 173 -22.20 -5.13 -0.42
N GLU A 174 -22.95 -4.89 -1.49
CA GLU A 174 -23.21 -3.55 -2.02
C GLU A 174 -23.98 -2.69 -1.02
N GLY A 175 -25.05 -3.26 -0.44
CA GLY A 175 -25.86 -2.62 0.58
C GLY A 175 -25.08 -2.31 1.85
N GLN A 176 -24.26 -3.25 2.34
CA GLN A 176 -23.39 -2.99 3.49
C GLN A 176 -22.28 -1.99 3.18
N THR A 177 -21.74 -1.99 1.96
CA THR A 177 -20.73 -1.01 1.54
C THR A 177 -21.32 0.39 1.52
N LEU A 178 -22.53 0.56 0.99
CA LEU A 178 -23.23 1.84 0.98
C LEU A 178 -23.49 2.34 2.41
N GLU A 179 -24.03 1.48 3.29
CA GLU A 179 -24.27 1.84 4.69
C GLU A 179 -22.96 2.16 5.44
N ALA A 180 -21.88 1.45 5.15
CA ALA A 180 -20.57 1.75 5.72
C ALA A 180 -20.08 3.16 5.32
N PHE A 181 -20.32 3.60 4.07
CA PHE A 181 -20.02 4.97 3.66
C PHE A 181 -20.95 6.00 4.30
N THR A 182 -22.23 5.67 4.53
CA THR A 182 -23.15 6.53 5.29
C THR A 182 -22.70 6.69 6.75
N GLN A 183 -22.28 5.60 7.38
CA GLN A 183 -21.69 5.60 8.72
C GLN A 183 -20.41 6.43 8.74
N LEU A 184 -19.50 6.24 7.78
CA LEU A 184 -18.27 7.02 7.64
C LEU A 184 -18.61 8.51 7.52
N GLN A 185 -19.49 8.91 6.60
CA GLN A 185 -19.87 10.30 6.39
C GLN A 185 -20.39 10.95 7.68
N SER A 186 -21.21 10.23 8.45
CA SER A 186 -21.70 10.70 9.74
C SER A 186 -20.56 10.97 10.74
N GLU A 187 -19.55 10.10 10.78
CA GLU A 187 -18.37 10.31 11.64
C GLU A 187 -17.48 11.46 11.14
N LEU A 188 -17.39 11.67 9.82
CA LEU A 188 -16.66 12.80 9.23
C LEU A 188 -17.33 14.12 9.60
N ASP A 189 -18.64 14.25 9.38
CA ASP A 189 -19.42 15.46 9.65
C ASP A 189 -19.35 15.86 11.13
N ARG A 190 -19.42 14.87 12.03
CA ARG A 190 -19.32 15.09 13.50
C ARG A 190 -17.98 15.67 13.94
N ARG A 191 -16.94 15.55 13.11
CA ARG A 191 -15.56 15.97 13.40
C ARG A 191 -15.04 17.03 12.43
N SER A 192 -15.90 17.54 11.55
CA SER A 192 -15.55 18.50 10.51
C SER A 192 -14.47 17.98 9.53
N TRP A 193 -14.46 16.67 9.28
CA TRP A 193 -13.64 16.06 8.24
C TRP A 193 -14.43 15.95 6.93
N LYS A 194 -13.70 15.78 5.82
CA LYS A 194 -14.27 15.47 4.51
C LYS A 194 -13.64 14.18 3.96
N LEU A 195 -14.31 13.56 2.98
CA LEU A 195 -13.80 12.36 2.30
C LEU A 195 -12.41 12.60 1.65
N GLU A 196 -12.15 13.81 1.15
CA GLU A 196 -10.85 14.19 0.56
C GLU A 196 -9.68 14.19 1.55
N ASN A 197 -9.96 14.20 2.86
CA ASN A 197 -8.95 14.12 3.90
C ASN A 197 -8.48 12.69 4.17
N ILE A 198 -9.18 11.67 3.65
CA ILE A 198 -8.79 10.27 3.84
C ILE A 198 -7.58 9.97 2.94
N ILE A 199 -6.50 9.46 3.54
CA ILE A 199 -5.25 9.17 2.85
C ILE A 199 -4.90 7.67 2.81
N LEU A 200 -5.43 6.87 3.73
CA LEU A 200 -5.23 5.42 3.75
C LEU A 200 -6.50 4.73 4.22
N VAL A 201 -6.90 3.68 3.50
CA VAL A 201 -8.02 2.81 3.83
C VAL A 201 -7.52 1.38 3.99
N HIS A 202 -7.80 0.79 5.16
CA HIS A 202 -7.77 -0.66 5.31
C HIS A 202 -9.17 -1.20 5.16
N LEU A 203 -9.34 -2.14 4.23
CA LEU A 203 -10.61 -2.75 3.91
C LEU A 203 -10.49 -4.26 4.09
N TYR A 204 -11.29 -4.80 5.00
CA TYR A 204 -11.40 -6.23 5.21
C TYR A 204 -12.74 -6.70 4.67
N VAL A 205 -12.74 -7.73 3.84
CA VAL A 205 -13.96 -8.34 3.28
C VAL A 205 -14.16 -9.74 3.85
N LYS A 206 -15.41 -10.16 4.04
CA LYS A 206 -15.70 -11.53 4.51
C LYS A 206 -15.42 -12.57 3.42
N ASN A 207 -15.71 -12.24 2.16
CA ASN A 207 -15.43 -13.07 0.99
C ASN A 207 -14.74 -12.23 -0.10
N MET A 208 -13.59 -12.68 -0.60
CA MET A 208 -12.86 -12.00 -1.67
C MET A 208 -13.57 -12.06 -3.03
N GLU A 209 -14.55 -12.95 -3.21
CA GLU A 209 -15.40 -13.00 -4.41
C GLU A 209 -16.25 -11.72 -4.57
N ASP A 210 -16.60 -11.07 -3.45
CA ASP A 210 -17.38 -9.83 -3.42
C ASP A 210 -16.56 -8.59 -3.85
N PHE A 211 -15.27 -8.74 -4.11
CA PHE A 211 -14.34 -7.64 -4.41
C PHE A 211 -14.82 -6.77 -5.58
N ALA A 212 -15.37 -7.36 -6.64
CA ALA A 212 -15.85 -6.60 -7.80
C ALA A 212 -17.09 -5.74 -7.46
N LEU A 213 -18.05 -6.33 -6.74
CA LEU A 213 -19.29 -5.67 -6.32
C LEU A 213 -18.99 -4.52 -5.35
N LEU A 214 -18.14 -4.77 -4.34
CA LEU A 214 -17.70 -3.74 -3.41
C LEU A 214 -17.04 -2.57 -4.16
N ASN A 215 -16.13 -2.85 -5.10
CA ASN A 215 -15.42 -1.80 -5.84
C ASN A 215 -16.36 -0.94 -6.70
N ALA A 216 -17.48 -1.50 -7.17
CA ALA A 216 -18.48 -0.75 -7.93
C ALA A 216 -19.15 0.35 -7.09
N VAL A 217 -19.32 0.12 -5.78
CA VAL A 217 -19.81 1.12 -4.82
C VAL A 217 -18.67 2.05 -4.39
N TYR A 218 -17.53 1.49 -3.96
CA TYR A 218 -16.39 2.24 -3.43
C TYR A 218 -15.93 3.38 -4.35
N LYS A 219 -15.82 3.12 -5.66
CA LYS A 219 -15.37 4.11 -6.66
C LYS A 219 -16.30 5.32 -6.82
N LYS A 220 -17.53 5.26 -6.28
CA LYS A 220 -18.48 6.40 -6.31
C LYS A 220 -18.16 7.44 -5.23
N HIS A 221 -17.37 7.07 -4.23
CA HIS A 221 -17.04 7.93 -3.09
C HIS A 221 -15.68 8.61 -3.21
N PHE A 222 -14.75 8.03 -3.97
CA PHE A 222 -13.42 8.58 -4.19
C PHE A 222 -13.19 8.87 -5.68
N TYR A 223 -12.74 10.11 -5.97
CA TYR A 223 -12.54 10.61 -7.33
C TYR A 223 -11.05 10.84 -7.60
N THR A 224 -10.62 12.10 -7.68
CA THR A 224 -9.22 12.49 -7.89
C THR A 224 -8.39 12.15 -6.66
N ASN A 225 -7.23 11.51 -6.86
CA ASN A 225 -6.29 11.13 -5.81
C ASN A 225 -6.95 10.37 -4.64
N PRO A 226 -7.59 9.21 -4.92
CA PRO A 226 -8.20 8.37 -3.89
C PRO A 226 -7.16 7.91 -2.86
N PRO A 227 -7.56 7.51 -1.64
CA PRO A 227 -6.60 7.07 -0.63
C PRO A 227 -5.79 5.85 -1.07
N ALA A 228 -4.63 5.65 -0.44
CA ALA A 228 -3.92 4.39 -0.52
C ALA A 228 -4.81 3.30 0.10
N ARG A 229 -4.70 2.07 -0.39
CA ARG A 229 -5.64 1.02 0.03
C ARG A 229 -4.99 -0.33 0.22
N VAL A 230 -5.37 -0.99 1.31
CA VAL A 230 -5.09 -2.40 1.59
C VAL A 230 -6.45 -3.11 1.60
N CYS A 231 -6.59 -4.19 0.82
CA CYS A 231 -7.86 -4.92 0.73
C CYS A 231 -7.65 -6.42 0.79
N VAL A 232 -8.00 -7.04 1.92
CA VAL A 232 -7.75 -8.47 2.17
C VAL A 232 -8.98 -9.15 2.74
N GLN A 233 -9.08 -10.47 2.60
CA GLN A 233 -10.15 -11.21 3.27
C GLN A 233 -9.85 -11.34 4.77
N ALA A 234 -10.86 -11.27 5.62
CA ALA A 234 -10.74 -11.54 7.04
C ALA A 234 -11.92 -12.38 7.53
N ASP A 235 -11.76 -13.07 8.66
CA ASP A 235 -12.80 -13.94 9.20
C ASP A 235 -13.84 -13.15 10.03
N LEU A 236 -14.49 -12.18 9.40
CA LEU A 236 -15.38 -11.22 10.06
C LEU A 236 -16.59 -11.92 10.73
N SER A 237 -17.20 -11.25 11.70
CA SER A 237 -18.34 -11.80 12.46
C SER A 237 -19.54 -12.15 11.57
N THR A 238 -20.42 -13.04 12.03
CA THR A 238 -21.59 -13.45 11.25
C THR A 238 -22.49 -12.25 10.98
N GLY A 239 -22.83 -12.05 9.70
CA GLY A 239 -23.63 -10.91 9.24
C GLY A 239 -22.82 -9.66 8.90
N GLN A 240 -21.53 -9.61 9.22
CA GLN A 240 -20.62 -8.54 8.81
C GLN A 240 -19.87 -8.94 7.54
N LEU A 241 -20.14 -8.25 6.42
CA LEU A 241 -19.54 -8.55 5.12
C LEU A 241 -18.27 -7.74 4.85
N LEU A 242 -18.10 -6.60 5.53
CA LEU A 242 -16.89 -5.79 5.44
C LEU A 242 -16.54 -5.09 6.77
N GLN A 243 -15.30 -4.64 6.85
CA GLN A 243 -14.83 -3.66 7.83
C GLN A 243 -13.90 -2.67 7.14
N MET A 244 -14.09 -1.38 7.42
CA MET A 244 -13.30 -0.29 6.86
C MET A 244 -12.72 0.54 7.99
N ASP A 245 -11.42 0.81 7.88
CA ASP A 245 -10.69 1.74 8.74
C ASP A 245 -10.01 2.82 7.88
N CYS A 246 -10.07 4.07 8.33
CA CYS A 246 -9.62 5.23 7.58
C CYS A 246 -8.62 6.06 8.38
N LEU A 247 -7.47 6.35 7.79
CA LEU A 247 -6.55 7.39 8.23
C LEU A 247 -6.87 8.69 7.50
N LEU A 248 -7.04 9.76 8.25
CA LEU A 248 -7.32 11.10 7.79
C LEU A 248 -6.13 12.02 8.07
N HIS A 249 -5.99 13.03 7.22
CA HIS A 249 -4.99 14.07 7.39
C HIS A 249 -5.48 15.43 6.90
N ASP A 250 -5.18 16.44 7.69
CA ASP A 250 -5.22 17.86 7.33
C ASP A 250 -4.28 18.61 8.28
N TRP A 251 -3.52 19.56 7.75
CA TRP A 251 -2.53 20.29 8.54
C TRP A 251 -3.23 21.19 9.57
N THR A 252 -2.70 21.21 10.78
CA THR A 252 -3.21 22.02 11.91
C THR A 252 -2.65 23.43 11.91
N GLU A 253 -1.41 23.56 11.45
CA GLU A 253 -0.64 24.81 11.41
C GLU A 253 -0.25 25.14 9.96
N PRO A 254 -0.15 26.45 9.61
CA PRO A 254 0.41 26.84 8.34
C PRO A 254 1.88 26.38 8.23
N PRO A 255 2.39 26.13 7.02
CA PRO A 255 3.80 25.81 6.86
C PRO A 255 4.66 27.00 7.31
N GLU A 256 5.88 26.72 7.77
CA GLU A 256 6.87 27.75 8.09
C GLU A 256 7.15 28.66 6.89
N GLU A 257 7.60 29.89 7.15
CA GLU A 257 7.84 30.87 6.10
C GLU A 257 8.90 30.35 5.10
N GLY A 258 8.48 30.18 3.84
CA GLY A 258 9.31 29.60 2.77
C GLY A 258 9.18 28.09 2.58
N CYS A 259 8.38 27.40 3.40
CA CYS A 259 8.05 25.98 3.27
C CYS A 259 6.64 25.79 2.67
N PHE A 260 6.41 24.62 2.08
CA PHE A 260 5.09 24.23 1.58
C PHE A 260 4.78 22.82 2.07
N HIS A 261 3.56 22.64 2.56
CA HIS A 261 2.97 21.35 2.87
C HIS A 261 2.84 20.50 1.60
N GLN A 262 3.26 19.24 1.66
CA GLN A 262 3.24 18.33 0.50
C GLN A 262 2.23 17.21 0.72
N LYS A 263 1.20 17.16 -0.13
CA LYS A 263 0.32 15.99 -0.30
C LYS A 263 0.40 15.52 -1.74
N GLU A 264 1.10 14.41 -1.95
CA GLU A 264 1.37 13.86 -3.28
C GLU A 264 0.79 12.44 -3.35
N ALA A 265 0.18 12.11 -4.48
CA ALA A 265 -0.41 10.79 -4.71
C ALA A 265 0.25 10.14 -5.93
N LEU A 266 0.81 8.95 -5.76
CA LEU A 266 1.44 8.21 -6.84
C LEU A 266 0.44 7.27 -7.51
N HIS A 267 0.34 7.39 -8.84
CA HIS A 267 -0.43 6.50 -9.69
C HIS A 267 0.39 6.12 -10.92
N VAL A 268 0.73 4.84 -11.06
CA VAL A 268 1.28 4.31 -12.31
C VAL A 268 0.13 4.16 -13.30
N GLN A 269 -0.02 5.12 -14.21
CA GLN A 269 -1.20 5.19 -15.09
C GLN A 269 -1.11 4.28 -16.33
N SER A 270 0.09 3.82 -16.68
CA SER A 270 0.33 3.05 -17.91
C SER A 270 0.99 1.70 -17.61
N LEU A 271 0.81 0.76 -18.53
CA LEU A 271 1.60 -0.48 -18.53
C LEU A 271 3.08 -0.11 -18.64
N SER A 272 3.85 -0.55 -17.65
CA SER A 272 5.26 -0.20 -17.52
C SER A 272 6.13 -1.45 -17.43
N HIS A 273 7.46 -1.27 -17.46
CA HIS A 273 8.40 -2.34 -17.17
C HIS A 273 8.80 -2.40 -15.69
N TRP A 274 8.40 -1.41 -14.88
CA TRP A 274 8.94 -1.20 -13.54
C TRP A 274 7.92 -1.55 -12.46
N ALA A 275 6.71 -1.02 -12.50
CA ALA A 275 5.64 -1.31 -11.52
C ALA A 275 4.27 -1.56 -12.20
N PRO A 276 3.38 -2.32 -11.56
CA PRO A 276 2.04 -2.56 -12.08
C PRO A 276 1.26 -1.26 -12.28
N ALA A 277 0.49 -1.19 -13.36
CA ALA A 277 -0.46 -0.10 -13.56
C ALA A 277 -1.54 -0.12 -12.48
N ASN A 278 -1.91 1.05 -11.99
CA ASN A 278 -3.00 1.20 -11.04
C ASN A 278 -4.34 1.26 -11.78
N ILE A 279 -5.12 0.18 -11.68
CA ILE A 279 -6.43 0.05 -12.34
C ILE A 279 -7.57 0.32 -11.33
N GLY A 280 -7.28 0.22 -10.03
CA GLY A 280 -8.30 0.32 -9.00
C GLY A 280 -8.57 1.74 -8.53
N PRO A 281 -9.67 1.96 -7.78
CA PRO A 281 -10.00 3.27 -7.21
C PRO A 281 -9.16 3.55 -5.94
N TYR A 282 -7.84 3.56 -6.04
CA TYR A 282 -6.92 3.82 -4.92
C TYR A 282 -5.63 4.46 -5.44
N SER A 283 -4.82 5.09 -4.59
CA SER A 283 -3.46 5.54 -4.94
C SER A 283 -2.45 4.46 -4.57
N GLN A 284 -1.41 4.23 -5.38
CA GLN A 284 -0.36 3.25 -5.00
C GLN A 284 0.45 3.71 -3.80
N ALA A 285 0.62 5.02 -3.65
CA ALA A 285 1.14 5.63 -2.44
C ALA A 285 0.57 7.03 -2.26
N LEU A 286 0.47 7.47 -1.01
CA LEU A 286 0.22 8.86 -0.64
C LEU A 286 1.33 9.33 0.27
N ARG A 287 1.94 10.45 -0.09
CA ARG A 287 2.95 11.13 0.69
C ARG A 287 2.35 12.35 1.36
N ILE A 288 2.55 12.46 2.66
CA ILE A 288 2.27 13.63 3.47
C ILE A 288 3.59 14.08 4.09
N ASP A 289 4.14 15.17 3.57
CA ASP A 289 5.44 15.72 3.95
C ASP A 289 6.55 14.65 3.90
N GLU A 290 7.01 14.16 5.06
CA GLU A 290 8.08 13.17 5.17
C GLU A 290 7.56 11.74 5.38
N VAL A 291 6.25 11.49 5.37
CA VAL A 291 5.66 10.15 5.60
C VAL A 291 4.96 9.67 4.33
N VAL A 292 5.18 8.40 3.97
CA VAL A 292 4.59 7.75 2.81
C VAL A 292 3.76 6.54 3.24
N PHE A 293 2.50 6.49 2.80
CA PHE A 293 1.57 5.39 3.02
C PHE A 293 1.35 4.65 1.71
N CYS A 294 1.83 3.41 1.60
CA CYS A 294 1.70 2.63 0.38
C CYS A 294 0.44 1.75 0.40
N ALA A 295 -0.18 1.57 -0.76
CA ALA A 295 -1.22 0.55 -0.93
C ALA A 295 -0.62 -0.87 -0.89
N GLY A 296 -1.48 -1.86 -0.68
CA GLY A 296 -1.10 -3.27 -0.77
C GLY A 296 -0.54 -3.63 -2.13
N GLN A 297 0.65 -4.25 -2.15
CA GLN A 297 1.31 -4.70 -3.37
C GLN A 297 1.23 -6.22 -3.49
N ILE A 298 0.63 -6.70 -4.57
CA ILE A 298 0.63 -8.12 -4.98
C ILE A 298 1.55 -8.32 -6.18
N ALA A 299 1.89 -9.58 -6.48
CA ALA A 299 2.89 -9.95 -7.48
C ALA A 299 2.39 -9.89 -8.95
N LEU A 300 1.90 -8.73 -9.40
CA LEU A 300 1.47 -8.54 -10.78
C LEU A 300 2.67 -8.29 -11.70
N VAL A 301 2.72 -8.98 -12.84
CA VAL A 301 3.73 -8.71 -13.87
C VAL A 301 3.39 -7.38 -14.56
N PRO A 302 4.21 -6.31 -14.46
CA PRO A 302 3.82 -4.96 -14.86
C PRO A 302 3.29 -4.79 -16.29
N CYS A 303 3.89 -5.49 -17.25
CA CYS A 303 3.53 -5.38 -18.66
C CYS A 303 2.27 -6.16 -19.05
N THR A 304 1.85 -7.14 -18.25
CA THR A 304 0.68 -7.99 -18.55
C THR A 304 -0.46 -7.82 -17.55
N MET A 305 -0.19 -7.24 -16.38
CA MET A 305 -1.13 -7.12 -15.27
C MET A 305 -1.71 -8.45 -14.76
N ASN A 306 -1.09 -9.57 -15.13
CA ASN A 306 -1.41 -10.88 -14.59
C ASN A 306 -0.62 -11.14 -13.30
N LEU A 307 -1.23 -11.85 -12.36
CA LEU A 307 -0.49 -12.38 -11.21
C LEU A 307 0.58 -13.35 -11.73
N VAL A 308 1.81 -13.23 -11.21
CA VAL A 308 2.89 -14.15 -11.57
C VAL A 308 2.51 -15.58 -11.18
N LYS A 309 2.53 -16.49 -12.16
CA LYS A 309 2.27 -17.92 -11.96
C LYS A 309 3.54 -18.60 -11.49
N ALA A 310 3.90 -18.35 -10.23
CA ALA A 310 5.10 -18.89 -9.62
C ALA A 310 4.87 -19.20 -8.14
N ASP A 311 5.86 -19.84 -7.54
CA ASP A 311 5.85 -20.19 -6.13
C ASP A 311 5.78 -18.95 -5.22
N VAL A 312 5.52 -19.19 -3.93
CA VAL A 312 5.39 -18.09 -2.96
C VAL A 312 6.66 -17.25 -2.86
N PHE A 313 7.84 -17.86 -2.98
CA PHE A 313 9.10 -17.11 -2.93
C PHE A 313 9.16 -16.06 -4.03
N THR A 314 8.85 -16.45 -5.27
CA THR A 314 8.83 -15.55 -6.42
C THR A 314 7.74 -14.49 -6.29
N GLN A 315 6.56 -14.86 -5.82
CA GLN A 315 5.49 -13.89 -5.55
C GLN A 315 5.89 -12.86 -4.49
N THR A 316 6.52 -13.30 -3.38
CA THR A 316 7.02 -12.40 -2.34
C THR A 316 8.10 -11.46 -2.88
N GLN A 317 9.10 -11.99 -3.59
CA GLN A 317 10.17 -11.18 -4.15
C GLN A 317 9.62 -10.11 -5.12
N MET A 318 8.64 -10.45 -5.96
CA MET A 318 8.03 -9.50 -6.88
C MET A 318 7.17 -8.46 -6.16
N SER A 319 6.30 -8.86 -5.23
CA SER A 319 5.48 -7.95 -4.41
C SER A 319 6.36 -6.92 -3.67
N PHE A 320 7.45 -7.39 -3.04
CA PHE A 320 8.35 -6.52 -2.29
C PHE A 320 9.21 -5.64 -3.22
N SER A 321 9.56 -6.13 -4.42
CA SER A 321 10.22 -5.32 -5.44
C SER A 321 9.31 -4.20 -5.94
N HIS A 322 8.01 -4.45 -6.11
CA HIS A 322 7.05 -3.40 -6.45
C HIS A 322 6.97 -2.35 -5.35
N MET A 323 6.92 -2.78 -4.09
CA MET A 323 6.95 -1.86 -2.95
C MET A 323 8.21 -0.99 -2.95
N LYS A 324 9.39 -1.58 -3.14
CA LYS A 324 10.66 -0.84 -3.26
C LYS A 324 10.58 0.24 -4.35
N LYS A 325 10.12 -0.13 -5.55
CA LYS A 325 10.03 0.79 -6.69
C LYS A 325 8.99 1.88 -6.48
N VAL A 326 7.87 1.56 -5.84
CA VAL A 326 6.85 2.55 -5.47
C VAL A 326 7.45 3.58 -4.50
N LEU A 327 8.20 3.15 -3.49
CA LEU A 327 8.90 4.07 -2.58
C LEU A 327 9.91 4.96 -3.31
N GLU A 328 10.75 4.36 -4.17
CA GLU A 328 11.75 5.08 -4.98
C GLU A 328 11.09 6.09 -5.93
N ALA A 329 9.94 5.77 -6.51
CA ALA A 329 9.21 6.67 -7.40
C ALA A 329 8.51 7.83 -6.65
N VAL A 330 8.12 7.64 -5.39
CA VAL A 330 7.61 8.74 -4.55
C VAL A 330 8.75 9.70 -4.17
N THR A 331 9.90 9.15 -3.79
CA THR A 331 11.09 9.95 -3.52
C THR A 331 12.34 9.11 -3.72
N ASP A 332 13.26 9.57 -4.56
CA ASP A 332 14.49 8.85 -4.96
C ASP A 332 15.34 8.37 -3.77
N SER A 333 15.25 9.05 -2.62
CA SER A 333 15.98 8.68 -1.40
C SER A 333 15.37 7.49 -0.65
N LEU A 334 14.09 7.17 -0.84
CA LEU A 334 13.41 6.11 -0.11
C LEU A 334 13.79 4.72 -0.60
N THR A 335 13.74 3.76 0.32
CA THR A 335 14.00 2.32 0.12
C THR A 335 13.18 1.53 1.14
N LEU A 336 13.21 0.20 1.07
CA LEU A 336 12.57 -0.63 2.10
C LEU A 336 13.14 -0.40 3.52
N ALA A 337 14.39 0.05 3.66
CA ALA A 337 14.98 0.39 4.96
C ALA A 337 14.29 1.59 5.65
N HIS A 338 13.58 2.41 4.87
CA HIS A 338 12.81 3.54 5.37
C HIS A 338 11.42 3.13 5.90
N ALA A 339 11.01 1.87 5.73
CA ALA A 339 9.80 1.35 6.35
C ALA A 339 9.85 1.58 7.87
N VAL A 340 8.79 2.13 8.42
CA VAL A 340 8.56 2.33 9.86
C VAL A 340 7.49 1.38 10.39
N GLN A 341 6.61 0.89 9.50
CA GLN A 341 5.64 -0.17 9.76
C GLN A 341 5.46 -1.00 8.48
N ALA A 342 5.40 -2.32 8.62
CA ALA A 342 5.17 -3.24 7.50
C ALA A 342 4.20 -4.36 7.89
N HIS A 343 3.16 -4.57 7.07
CA HIS A 343 2.20 -5.66 7.21
C HIS A 343 2.26 -6.53 5.95
N CYS A 344 2.52 -7.83 6.13
CA CYS A 344 2.43 -8.81 5.06
C CYS A 344 1.28 -9.78 5.36
N TYR A 345 0.36 -9.89 4.40
CA TYR A 345 -0.73 -10.83 4.45
C TYR A 345 -0.35 -12.03 3.58
N THR A 346 -0.57 -13.25 4.07
CA THR A 346 -0.32 -14.50 3.33
C THR A 346 -1.54 -15.41 3.44
N THR A 347 -1.76 -16.27 2.45
CA THR A 347 -2.87 -17.24 2.46
C THR A 347 -2.54 -18.57 3.12
N ARG A 348 -1.26 -18.82 3.43
CA ARG A 348 -0.81 -20.06 4.07
C ARG A 348 0.25 -19.81 5.15
N TYR A 349 0.14 -20.51 6.27
CA TYR A 349 1.10 -20.46 7.38
C TYR A 349 2.50 -20.91 6.96
N GLN A 350 2.59 -21.94 6.10
CA GLN A 350 3.87 -22.51 5.64
C GLN A 350 4.72 -21.52 4.82
N ASN A 351 4.13 -20.41 4.37
CA ASN A 351 4.83 -19.37 3.62
C ASN A 351 5.66 -18.45 4.53
N ILE A 352 5.34 -18.36 5.83
CA ILE A 352 5.92 -17.39 6.78
C ILE A 352 7.46 -17.41 6.77
N PRO A 353 8.15 -18.57 6.86
CA PRO A 353 9.61 -18.59 6.83
C PRO A 353 10.19 -18.00 5.54
N LYS A 354 9.64 -18.39 4.38
CA LYS A 354 10.07 -17.88 3.07
C LYS A 354 9.86 -16.37 2.94
N ILE A 355 8.75 -15.86 3.47
CA ILE A 355 8.44 -14.43 3.47
C ILE A 355 9.47 -13.66 4.32
N ARG A 356 9.77 -14.16 5.53
CA ARG A 356 10.79 -13.57 6.43
C ARG A 356 12.16 -13.55 5.76
N ASP A 357 12.54 -14.64 5.09
CA ASP A 357 13.83 -14.73 4.39
C ASP A 357 13.96 -13.70 3.27
N VAL A 358 12.90 -13.53 2.45
CA VAL A 358 12.88 -12.52 1.39
C VAL A 358 12.95 -11.10 1.97
N TRP A 359 12.17 -10.81 3.01
CA TRP A 359 12.20 -9.51 3.70
C TRP A 359 13.61 -9.16 4.18
N ASN A 360 14.22 -10.08 4.93
CA ASN A 360 15.57 -9.90 5.49
C ASN A 360 16.62 -9.74 4.40
N LYS A 361 16.54 -10.53 3.32
CA LYS A 361 17.46 -10.41 2.18
C LYS A 361 17.33 -9.04 1.50
N MET A 362 16.12 -8.60 1.19
CA MET A 362 15.88 -7.33 0.51
C MET A 362 16.27 -6.12 1.36
N LEU A 363 16.06 -6.19 2.67
CA LEU A 363 16.52 -5.13 3.59
C LEU A 363 18.04 -5.03 3.64
N LYS A 364 18.76 -6.16 3.73
CA LYS A 364 20.23 -6.17 3.67
C LYS A 364 20.76 -5.56 2.38
N THR A 365 20.21 -5.96 1.23
CA THR A 365 20.59 -5.39 -0.07
C THR A 365 20.28 -3.89 -0.16
N SER A 366 19.14 -3.43 0.39
CA SER A 366 18.78 -2.00 0.37
C SER A 366 19.71 -1.14 1.23
N VAL A 367 20.32 -1.72 2.25
CA VAL A 367 21.31 -1.06 3.12
C VAL A 367 22.66 -0.98 2.42
N GLU A 368 23.08 -2.06 1.77
CA GLU A 368 24.31 -2.14 0.98
C GLU A 368 24.29 -1.19 -0.23
N GLU A 369 23.19 -1.12 -0.98
CA GLU A 369 23.06 -0.28 -2.18
C GLU A 369 23.17 1.23 -1.92
N LYS A 370 22.88 1.70 -0.70
CA LYS A 370 22.91 3.13 -0.35
C LYS A 370 24.05 3.52 0.60
N ASP A 371 25.07 2.65 0.76
CA ASP A 371 26.22 2.91 1.62
C ASP A 371 25.81 3.34 3.05
N LEU A 372 24.68 2.80 3.56
CA LEU A 372 24.20 3.07 4.92
C LEU A 372 25.01 2.30 5.99
N LEU A 373 26.11 1.67 5.57
CA LEU A 373 27.03 0.87 6.36
C LEU A 373 28.16 1.73 6.95
N TRP A 374 27.85 2.61 7.89
CA TRP A 374 28.91 3.23 8.70
C TRP A 374 28.78 3.09 10.21
N ASP A 375 27.69 2.54 10.76
CA ASP A 375 27.74 2.11 12.16
C ASP A 375 26.60 1.16 12.55
N SER A 376 26.97 0.04 13.17
CA SER A 376 26.10 -0.91 13.90
C SER A 376 24.93 -1.57 13.13
N GLU A 377 24.46 -2.73 13.61
CA GLU A 377 23.29 -3.45 13.09
C GLU A 377 22.11 -2.47 12.91
N ILE A 378 21.73 -2.15 11.66
CA ILE A 378 20.47 -1.42 11.42
C ILE A 378 19.37 -2.27 12.03
N LYS A 379 18.72 -1.73 13.08
CA LYS A 379 17.62 -2.38 13.76
C LYS A 379 16.40 -2.28 12.87
N LEU A 380 16.30 -3.25 11.96
CA LEU A 380 15.29 -3.33 10.93
C LEU A 380 13.89 -3.37 11.54
N VAL A 381 12.95 -2.70 10.88
CA VAL A 381 11.55 -2.72 11.31
C VAL A 381 10.99 -4.14 11.19
N PRO A 382 10.32 -4.64 12.25
CA PRO A 382 9.70 -5.95 12.22
C PRO A 382 8.62 -6.01 11.14
N LEU A 383 8.66 -7.09 10.35
CA LEU A 383 7.57 -7.44 9.45
C LEU A 383 6.52 -8.21 10.24
N LEU A 384 5.34 -7.60 10.42
CA LEU A 384 4.18 -8.33 10.92
C LEU A 384 3.59 -9.15 9.78
N ILE A 385 3.49 -10.47 9.98
CA ILE A 385 2.92 -11.39 9.00
C ILE A 385 1.64 -11.98 9.59
N VAL A 386 0.55 -11.98 8.82
CA VAL A 386 -0.73 -12.60 9.23
C VAL A 386 -1.23 -13.56 8.17
N VAL A 387 -1.90 -14.63 8.58
CA VAL A 387 -2.51 -15.59 7.66
C VAL A 387 -3.99 -15.25 7.49
N VAL A 388 -4.37 -14.91 6.26
CA VAL A 388 -5.74 -14.53 5.88
C VAL A 388 -6.34 -15.56 4.92
N PRO A 389 -7.68 -15.66 4.81
CA PRO A 389 -8.30 -16.65 3.94
C PRO A 389 -7.97 -16.49 2.45
N ALA A 390 -7.96 -15.25 1.96
CA ALA A 390 -7.68 -14.95 0.56
C ALA A 390 -7.18 -13.52 0.37
N LEU A 391 -6.53 -13.30 -0.77
CA LEU A 391 -6.02 -12.01 -1.24
C LEU A 391 -6.57 -11.72 -2.65
N PRO A 392 -6.55 -10.44 -3.08
CA PRO A 392 -6.96 -10.07 -4.43
C PRO A 392 -6.24 -10.90 -5.49
N ARG A 393 -6.98 -11.32 -6.53
CA ARG A 393 -6.47 -12.15 -7.64
C ARG A 393 -5.89 -13.50 -7.20
N ASN A 394 -6.25 -14.01 -6.02
CA ASN A 394 -5.69 -15.23 -5.44
C ASN A 394 -4.16 -15.16 -5.23
N ALA A 395 -3.64 -13.97 -4.96
CA ALA A 395 -2.23 -13.80 -4.61
C ALA A 395 -1.86 -14.64 -3.38
N ALA A 396 -0.63 -15.16 -3.34
CA ALA A 396 -0.12 -15.84 -2.14
C ALA A 396 0.26 -14.85 -1.04
N VAL A 397 0.66 -13.62 -1.42
CA VAL A 397 1.14 -12.58 -0.52
C VAL A 397 0.75 -11.17 -0.99
N GLU A 398 0.49 -10.29 -0.02
CA GLU A 398 0.30 -8.85 -0.22
C GLU A 398 1.13 -8.09 0.83
N LEU A 399 1.88 -7.07 0.40
CA LEU A 399 2.70 -6.22 1.28
C LEU A 399 2.15 -4.80 1.35
N HIS A 400 1.97 -4.29 2.57
CA HIS A 400 1.70 -2.89 2.87
C HIS A 400 2.83 -2.31 3.72
N VAL A 401 3.24 -1.08 3.42
CA VAL A 401 4.30 -0.37 4.12
C VAL A 401 3.88 1.08 4.39
N THR A 402 4.17 1.54 5.61
CA THR A 402 4.31 2.96 5.92
C THR A 402 5.80 3.25 6.06
N ALA A 403 6.30 4.25 5.35
CA ALA A 403 7.69 4.67 5.35
C ALA A 403 7.83 6.11 5.82
N ALA A 404 8.96 6.43 6.44
CA ALA A 404 9.32 7.79 6.82
C ALA A 404 10.64 8.17 6.12
N LYS A 405 10.68 9.35 5.53
CA LYS A 405 11.89 9.96 5.02
C LYS A 405 12.67 10.53 6.21
N ASP A 406 13.59 9.72 6.69
CA ASP A 406 14.49 10.01 7.80
C ASP A 406 15.83 9.29 7.57
N GLU A 407 16.70 9.26 8.58
CA GLU A 407 17.92 8.45 8.55
C GLU A 407 17.70 7.16 9.36
N PRO A 408 17.50 5.98 8.73
CA PRO A 408 17.17 4.74 9.45
C PRO A 408 18.20 4.34 10.51
N SER A 409 19.48 4.65 10.31
CA SER A 409 20.56 4.37 11.26
C SER A 409 20.49 5.20 12.55
N LYS A 410 19.80 6.34 12.53
CA LYS A 410 19.62 7.22 13.70
C LYS A 410 18.31 6.97 14.45
N ARG A 411 17.52 5.98 14.03
CA ARG A 411 16.26 5.62 14.70
C ARG A 411 16.51 5.02 16.08
N THR A 412 15.56 5.23 16.98
CA THR A 412 15.55 4.52 18.26
C THR A 412 14.66 3.29 18.15
N PHE A 413 15.13 2.20 18.74
CA PHE A 413 14.44 0.91 18.76
C PHE A 413 14.47 0.35 20.17
N HIS A 414 13.29 0.00 20.68
CA HIS A 414 13.12 -0.61 21.98
C HIS A 414 12.43 -1.96 21.82
N ARG A 415 12.92 -2.96 22.56
CA ARG A 415 12.30 -4.29 22.64
C ARG A 415 12.22 -4.71 24.08
N ILE A 416 11.04 -5.15 24.50
CA ILE A 416 10.75 -5.60 25.85
C ILE A 416 10.00 -6.92 25.74
N THR A 417 10.42 -7.90 26.51
CA THR A 417 9.62 -9.12 26.73
C THR A 417 9.15 -9.11 28.18
N THR A 418 7.86 -9.34 28.38
CA THR A 418 7.23 -9.46 29.70
C THR A 418 6.62 -10.84 29.82
N GLU A 419 7.07 -11.62 30.80
CA GLU A 419 6.43 -12.90 31.12
C GLU A 419 5.06 -12.65 31.74
N VAL A 420 4.08 -13.42 31.30
CA VAL A 420 2.69 -13.37 31.74
C VAL A 420 2.20 -14.77 32.06
N SER A 421 1.07 -14.89 32.76
CA SER A 421 0.55 -16.20 33.17
C SER A 421 0.33 -17.20 32.01
N CYS A 422 0.04 -16.71 30.79
CA CYS A 422 -0.15 -17.55 29.59
C CYS A 422 1.12 -17.90 28.81
N GLY A 423 2.23 -17.20 29.04
CA GLY A 423 3.35 -17.17 28.11
C GLY A 423 4.07 -15.84 28.18
N SER A 424 4.26 -15.16 27.04
CA SER A 424 5.02 -13.91 27.02
C SER A 424 4.41 -12.86 26.10
N ILE A 425 4.61 -11.60 26.46
CA ILE A 425 4.27 -10.44 25.65
C ILE A 425 5.56 -9.80 25.16
N GLU A 426 5.76 -9.78 23.85
CA GLU A 426 6.85 -9.06 23.21
C GLU A 426 6.35 -7.70 22.69
N CYS A 427 6.94 -6.62 23.18
CA CYS A 427 6.73 -5.27 22.68
C CYS A 427 7.95 -4.81 21.90
N GLN A 428 7.72 -4.22 20.73
CA GLN A 428 8.74 -3.55 19.92
C GLN A 428 8.26 -2.15 19.59
N ALA A 429 9.12 -1.15 19.76
CA ALA A 429 8.83 0.24 19.45
C ALA A 429 9.93 0.82 18.57
N VAL A 430 9.53 1.51 17.50
CA VAL A 430 10.43 2.18 16.56
C VAL A 430 10.03 3.65 16.49
N MET A 431 11.00 4.54 16.61
CA MET A 431 10.77 5.98 16.41
C MET A 431 11.67 6.49 15.29
N SER A 432 11.09 7.28 14.38
CA SER A 432 11.82 7.91 13.29
C SER A 432 12.92 8.83 13.83
N ALA A 433 13.99 9.03 13.04
CA ALA A 433 15.13 9.84 13.46
C ALA A 433 14.76 11.31 13.67
N ASN A 434 13.81 11.82 12.88
CA ASN A 434 13.23 13.16 13.03
C ASN A 434 12.15 13.26 14.12
N ARG A 435 11.82 12.14 14.79
CA ARG A 435 10.82 12.04 15.86
C ARG A 435 9.41 12.50 15.50
N SER A 436 9.10 12.65 14.22
CA SER A 436 7.75 13.04 13.77
C SER A 436 6.77 11.87 13.81
N CYS A 437 7.28 10.63 13.84
CA CYS A 437 6.44 9.45 13.79
C CYS A 437 7.14 8.20 14.37
N GLY A 438 6.38 7.12 14.48
CA GLY A 438 6.91 5.84 14.94
C GLY A 438 5.90 4.73 14.84
N SER A 439 6.28 3.53 15.26
CA SER A 439 5.39 2.39 15.34
C SER A 439 5.60 1.60 16.62
N LEU A 440 4.53 0.94 17.05
CA LEU A 440 4.53 -0.01 18.13
C LEU A 440 3.99 -1.35 17.65
N SER A 441 4.59 -2.43 18.11
CA SER A 441 4.16 -3.80 17.90
C SER A 441 4.06 -4.50 19.25
N VAL A 442 2.96 -5.19 19.52
CA VAL A 442 2.76 -6.00 20.74
C VAL A 442 2.26 -7.37 20.33
N ALA A 443 3.04 -8.42 20.59
CA ALA A 443 2.69 -9.80 20.28
C ALA A 443 2.52 -10.61 21.57
N LEU A 444 1.40 -11.31 21.71
CA LEU A 444 1.13 -12.23 22.81
C LEU A 444 1.34 -13.66 22.33
N ASP A 445 2.39 -14.30 22.82
CA ASP A 445 2.70 -15.71 22.61
C ASP A 445 2.18 -16.54 23.78
N VAL A 446 1.41 -17.58 23.48
CA VAL A 446 0.76 -18.45 24.48
C VAL A 446 1.30 -19.86 24.35
N GLN A 447 1.79 -20.41 25.46
CA GLN A 447 2.29 -21.78 25.49
C GLN A 447 1.12 -22.78 25.68
N GLY A 448 1.13 -23.86 24.91
CA GLY A 448 -0.03 -24.72 24.62
C GLY A 448 -0.75 -25.42 25.80
N GLU A 449 -0.18 -25.43 27.01
CA GLU A 449 -0.82 -26.08 28.18
C GLU A 449 -1.68 -25.14 29.05
N ASN A 450 -1.60 -23.81 28.87
CA ASN A 450 -2.19 -22.84 29.81
C ASN A 450 -3.60 -22.35 29.48
N LEU A 451 -4.24 -22.80 28.39
CA LEU A 451 -5.48 -22.19 27.87
C LEU A 451 -6.77 -22.41 28.70
N LYS A 452 -6.78 -23.32 29.68
CA LYS A 452 -8.04 -23.78 30.31
C LYS A 452 -8.43 -23.11 31.63
N ILE A 453 -7.53 -22.37 32.29
CA ILE A 453 -7.80 -21.71 33.58
C ILE A 453 -7.08 -20.36 33.61
N MET A 454 -7.52 -19.42 32.77
CA MET A 454 -6.88 -18.11 32.67
C MET A 454 -7.85 -17.01 33.04
N ASP A 455 -7.40 -16.12 33.93
CA ASP A 455 -8.07 -14.84 34.14
C ASP A 455 -7.81 -13.94 32.92
N VAL A 456 -8.71 -14.01 31.94
CA VAL A 456 -8.62 -13.21 30.72
C VAL A 456 -8.55 -11.73 31.00
N ARG A 457 -9.22 -11.26 32.06
CA ARG A 457 -9.17 -9.85 32.42
C ARG A 457 -7.74 -9.46 32.80
N CYS A 458 -7.07 -10.28 33.62
CA CYS A 458 -5.67 -10.08 33.99
C CYS A 458 -4.76 -10.04 32.74
N VAL A 459 -4.91 -11.01 31.82
CA VAL A 459 -4.11 -11.03 30.56
C VAL A 459 -4.39 -9.78 29.70
N THR A 460 -5.65 -9.35 29.60
CA THR A 460 -6.03 -8.15 28.83
C THR A 460 -5.43 -6.89 29.45
N GLU A 461 -5.43 -6.78 30.79
CA GLU A 461 -4.77 -5.71 31.54
C GLU A 461 -3.25 -5.73 31.36
N GLU A 462 -2.62 -6.91 31.29
CA GLU A 462 -1.19 -7.07 31.00
C GLU A 462 -0.83 -6.65 29.57
N VAL A 463 -1.64 -6.99 28.56
CA VAL A 463 -1.47 -6.51 27.18
C VAL A 463 -1.58 -5.00 27.12
N GLY A 464 -2.60 -4.41 27.75
CA GLY A 464 -2.77 -2.97 27.84
C GLY A 464 -1.60 -2.27 28.54
N THR A 465 -1.15 -2.81 29.67
CA THR A 465 -0.01 -2.30 30.44
C THR A 465 1.27 -2.36 29.62
N SER A 466 1.48 -3.46 28.88
CA SER A 466 2.66 -3.66 28.02
C SER A 466 2.66 -2.69 26.85
N PHE A 467 1.50 -2.43 26.24
CA PHE A 467 1.31 -1.38 25.23
C PHE A 467 1.66 0.00 25.81
N THR A 468 1.08 0.38 26.96
CA THR A 468 1.35 1.68 27.60
C THR A 468 2.82 1.83 28.01
N LYS A 469 3.45 0.76 28.50
CA LYS A 469 4.88 0.76 28.86
C LYS A 469 5.75 1.02 27.63
N ALA A 470 5.44 0.37 26.51
CA ALA A 470 6.20 0.56 25.28
C ALA A 470 5.92 1.92 24.63
N LEU A 471 4.70 2.46 24.75
CA LEU A 471 4.38 3.83 24.36
C LEU A 471 5.16 4.88 25.18
N LYS A 472 5.47 4.61 26.45
CA LYS A 472 6.34 5.49 27.25
C LYS A 472 7.82 5.45 26.84
N MET A 473 8.23 4.48 26.02
CA MET A 473 9.60 4.39 25.50
C MET A 473 9.80 5.21 24.22
N VAL A 474 8.72 5.59 23.55
CA VAL A 474 8.76 6.55 22.45
C VAL A 474 8.52 7.97 22.99
N ASP A 475 8.69 8.98 22.14
CA ASP A 475 8.45 10.36 22.54
C ASP A 475 6.99 10.57 23.01
N ALA A 476 6.83 11.21 24.17
CA ALA A 476 5.52 11.45 24.79
C ALA A 476 4.62 12.39 23.96
N ALA A 477 5.20 13.12 23.00
CA ALA A 477 4.44 13.94 22.07
C ALA A 477 3.73 13.10 20.98
N LEU A 478 4.19 11.87 20.71
CA LEU A 478 3.57 11.01 19.70
C LEU A 478 2.22 10.46 20.19
N VAL A 479 1.19 10.68 19.37
CA VAL A 479 -0.16 10.20 19.59
C VAL A 479 -0.35 8.86 18.88
N PRO A 480 -0.78 7.79 19.58
CA PRO A 480 -1.07 6.51 18.95
C PRO A 480 -2.35 6.62 18.12
N GLN A 481 -2.27 6.29 16.82
CA GLN A 481 -3.35 6.50 15.87
C GLN A 481 -4.30 5.30 15.77
N CYS A 482 -3.80 4.12 15.43
CA CYS A 482 -4.65 2.92 15.33
C CYS A 482 -3.94 1.73 15.92
N ALA A 483 -4.48 1.14 16.98
CA ALA A 483 -4.15 -0.19 17.44
C ALA A 483 -4.88 -1.20 16.56
N ARG A 484 -4.21 -1.67 15.51
CA ARG A 484 -4.70 -2.75 14.65
C ARG A 484 -4.34 -4.08 15.26
N VAL A 485 -5.34 -4.81 15.71
CA VAL A 485 -5.20 -6.04 16.49
C VAL A 485 -5.61 -7.22 15.64
N PHE A 486 -4.62 -8.00 15.22
CA PHE A 486 -4.84 -9.28 14.58
C PHE A 486 -4.95 -10.36 15.66
N TYR A 487 -5.97 -11.20 15.59
CA TYR A 487 -6.18 -12.28 16.55
C TYR A 487 -6.67 -13.55 15.85
N LYS A 488 -6.20 -14.71 16.33
CA LYS A 488 -6.56 -16.01 15.75
C LYS A 488 -8.05 -16.31 15.93
N SER A 489 -8.79 -16.50 14.84
CA SER A 489 -10.23 -16.77 14.89
C SER A 489 -10.56 -18.16 15.49
N SER A 490 -9.61 -19.09 15.48
CA SER A 490 -9.71 -20.38 16.16
C SER A 490 -9.43 -20.33 17.66
N CYS A 491 -8.92 -19.21 18.20
CA CYS A 491 -8.51 -19.08 19.59
C CYS A 491 -9.54 -18.32 20.43
N SER A 492 -10.17 -19.00 21.39
CA SER A 492 -11.15 -18.40 22.30
C SER A 492 -10.54 -17.31 23.19
N LEU A 493 -9.28 -17.48 23.63
CA LEU A 493 -8.58 -16.49 24.45
C LEU A 493 -8.42 -15.16 23.69
N GLY A 494 -8.02 -15.22 22.41
CA GLY A 494 -7.89 -14.03 21.56
C GLY A 494 -9.20 -13.25 21.48
N HIS A 495 -10.33 -13.94 21.28
CA HIS A 495 -11.65 -13.31 21.26
C HIS A 495 -12.01 -12.61 22.57
N GLN A 496 -11.74 -13.26 23.71
CA GLN A 496 -12.10 -12.69 25.00
C GLN A 496 -11.20 -11.49 25.35
N ILE A 497 -9.92 -11.50 24.94
CA ILE A 497 -9.01 -10.36 25.11
C ILE A 497 -9.49 -9.14 24.31
N VAL A 498 -9.80 -9.31 23.02
CA VAL A 498 -10.19 -8.18 22.17
C VAL A 498 -11.52 -7.53 22.58
N GLN A 499 -12.38 -8.25 23.28
CA GLN A 499 -13.61 -7.70 23.84
C GLN A 499 -13.35 -6.60 24.88
N GLY A 500 -12.31 -6.72 25.71
CA GLY A 500 -11.98 -5.75 26.76
C GLY A 500 -10.89 -4.74 26.40
N LEU A 501 -10.14 -4.98 25.33
CA LEU A 501 -8.91 -4.25 25.04
C LEU A 501 -9.11 -2.75 24.77
N GLU A 502 -10.18 -2.38 24.06
CA GLU A 502 -10.49 -0.96 23.80
C GLU A 502 -10.81 -0.20 25.09
N ASP A 503 -11.56 -0.83 26.01
CA ASP A 503 -11.87 -0.22 27.31
C ASP A 503 -10.61 -0.06 28.16
N ILE A 504 -9.69 -1.04 28.13
CA ILE A 504 -8.39 -0.94 28.78
C ILE A 504 -7.58 0.24 28.25
N PHE A 505 -7.51 0.44 26.92
CA PHE A 505 -6.80 1.60 26.35
C PHE A 505 -7.46 2.92 26.74
N ARG A 506 -8.79 2.99 26.74
CA ARG A 506 -9.52 4.19 27.16
C ARG A 506 -9.29 4.52 28.63
N CYS A 507 -9.27 3.51 29.50
CA CYS A 507 -8.98 3.68 30.92
C CYS A 507 -7.52 4.08 31.19
N SER A 508 -6.55 3.50 30.46
CA SER A 508 -5.13 3.71 30.73
C SER A 508 -4.52 4.95 30.06
N LEU A 509 -5.05 5.35 28.89
CA LEU A 509 -4.52 6.46 28.08
C LEU A 509 -5.47 7.65 27.98
N ALA A 510 -6.70 7.54 28.50
CA ALA A 510 -7.72 8.58 28.49
C ALA A 510 -7.87 9.22 27.09
N GLY A 511 -7.70 10.54 26.99
CA GLY A 511 -7.82 11.29 25.73
C GLY A 511 -6.75 10.99 24.68
N SER A 512 -5.73 10.18 24.99
CA SER A 512 -4.68 9.74 24.07
C SER A 512 -4.83 8.28 23.65
N SER A 513 -5.99 7.66 23.87
CA SER A 513 -6.26 6.30 23.41
C SER A 513 -6.20 6.20 21.88
N PRO A 514 -5.57 5.15 21.32
CA PRO A 514 -5.68 4.87 19.90
C PRO A 514 -7.11 4.50 19.52
N SER A 515 -7.45 4.66 18.23
CA SER A 515 -8.56 3.90 17.66
C SER A 515 -8.22 2.41 17.66
N VAL A 516 -9.22 1.53 17.79
CA VAL A 516 -9.01 0.08 17.79
C VAL A 516 -9.63 -0.54 16.54
N ALA A 517 -8.81 -1.23 15.75
CA ALA A 517 -9.24 -2.02 14.60
C ALA A 517 -9.03 -3.50 14.92
N LEU A 518 -10.13 -4.25 15.08
CA LEU A 518 -10.09 -5.67 15.39
C LEU A 518 -10.17 -6.48 14.10
N VAL A 519 -9.19 -7.34 13.86
CA VAL A 519 -9.08 -8.11 12.60
C VAL A 519 -8.90 -9.59 12.92
N PRO A 520 -9.97 -10.40 12.83
CA PRO A 520 -9.86 -11.86 12.97
C PRO A 520 -9.11 -12.46 11.78
N VAL A 521 -8.08 -13.24 12.07
CA VAL A 521 -7.21 -13.90 11.07
C VAL A 521 -7.19 -15.41 11.31
N LEU A 522 -6.84 -16.18 10.28
CA LEU A 522 -6.78 -17.64 10.40
C LEU A 522 -5.64 -18.07 11.32
N ASP A 523 -4.48 -17.43 11.18
CA ASP A 523 -3.28 -17.78 11.93
C ASP A 523 -2.34 -16.57 12.08
N LEU A 524 -1.43 -16.68 13.05
CA LEU A 524 -0.36 -15.75 13.36
C LEU A 524 0.92 -16.57 13.55
N PRO A 525 2.09 -15.95 13.33
CA PRO A 525 3.36 -16.66 13.42
C PRO A 525 3.61 -17.28 14.79
N ASP A 526 4.38 -18.36 14.80
CA ASP A 526 4.87 -18.99 16.03
C ASP A 526 3.68 -19.40 16.93
N SER A 527 3.74 -19.18 18.25
CA SER A 527 2.62 -19.49 19.16
C SER A 527 1.80 -18.24 19.51
N GLN A 528 1.87 -17.20 18.67
CA GLN A 528 1.13 -15.96 18.90
C GLN A 528 -0.38 -16.23 18.82
N VAL A 529 -1.16 -15.62 19.72
CA VAL A 529 -2.64 -15.63 19.63
C VAL A 529 -3.21 -14.27 19.26
N LEU A 530 -2.40 -13.23 19.47
CA LEU A 530 -2.74 -11.84 19.22
C LEU A 530 -1.47 -11.07 18.83
N HIS A 531 -1.56 -10.26 17.78
CA HIS A 531 -0.50 -9.34 17.37
C HIS A 531 -1.12 -7.98 17.05
N LEU A 532 -0.78 -6.98 17.86
CA LEU A 532 -1.16 -5.60 17.70
C LEU A 532 -0.05 -4.82 16.97
N SER A 533 -0.42 -4.02 15.98
CA SER A 533 0.43 -3.01 15.35
C SER A 533 -0.19 -1.64 15.45
N CYS A 534 0.59 -0.64 15.87
CA CYS A 534 0.13 0.73 16.04
C CYS A 534 1.05 1.74 15.37
N TRP A 535 0.47 2.61 14.54
CA TRP A 535 1.15 3.78 14.00
C TRP A 535 1.08 4.94 14.98
N LEU A 536 2.17 5.69 15.12
CA LEU A 536 2.31 6.82 16.03
C LEU A 536 2.66 8.06 15.20
N SER A 537 2.02 9.18 15.51
CA SER A 537 2.29 10.47 14.84
C SER A 537 2.39 11.59 15.85
N LEU A 538 3.29 12.53 15.59
CA LEU A 538 3.36 13.79 16.31
C LEU A 538 2.06 14.58 16.13
#